data_AF-A0A8X6RUR1-F1
#
_entry.id   AF-A0A8X6RUR1-F1
#
_cell.length_a   1.000
_cell.length_b   1.000
_cell.length_c   1.000
_cell.angle_alpha   90.00
_cell.angle_beta   90.00
_cell.angle_gamma   90.00
#
_symmetry.space_group_name_H-M   'P 1'
#
loop_
_entity.id
_entity.type
_entity.pdbx_description
1 polymer ?
#
loop_
_entity_poly.entity_id
_entity_poly.type
_entity_poly.pdbx_seq_one_letter_code
_entity_poly.pdbx_strand_id
1 'polypeptide(L)'
;MCREHKEIAEKLLRSFYVDNCVTSLDTERETHHFIEVSTQLMVNVKFELRGWEFTDFNGSTPQPEISKVLGMLWNRKNDTLSC
;
A
#
# COMPACT_ATOMS: atom_id res chain seq x y z
N MET A 1 -12.74 15.32 -10.29
CA MET A 1 -12.42 14.17 -9.42
C MET A 1 -13.68 13.71 -8.72
N CYS A 2 -13.97 12.41 -8.74
CA CYS A 2 -15.08 11.84 -7.96
C CYS A 2 -14.75 11.89 -6.45
N ARG A 3 -15.76 11.88 -5.58
CA ARG A 3 -15.59 11.98 -4.12
C ARG A 3 -14.61 10.94 -3.56
N GLU A 4 -14.72 9.71 -4.04
CA GLU A 4 -13.86 8.56 -3.67
C GLU A 4 -12.37 8.82 -3.97
N HIS A 5 -12.04 9.44 -5.10
CA HIS A 5 -10.66 9.80 -5.43
C HIS A 5 -10.08 10.83 -4.46
N LYS A 6 -10.92 11.70 -3.91
CA LYS A 6 -10.48 12.69 -2.92
C LYS A 6 -10.12 12.03 -1.60
N GLU A 7 -10.92 11.07 -1.16
CA GLU A 7 -10.67 10.32 0.09
C GLU A 7 -9.38 9.49 -0.03
N ILE A 8 -9.14 8.86 -1.18
CA ILE A 8 -7.88 8.14 -1.46
C ILE A 8 -6.70 9.10 -1.51
N ALA A 9 -6.83 10.25 -2.17
CA ALA A 9 -5.76 11.25 -2.23
C ALA A 9 -5.38 11.77 -0.83
N GLU A 10 -6.37 12.03 0.03
CA GLU A 10 -6.12 12.46 1.42
C GLU A 10 -5.41 11.38 2.24
N LYS A 11 -5.80 10.10 2.06
CA LYS A 11 -5.13 8.98 2.73
C LYS A 11 -3.71 8.77 2.19
N LEU A 12 -3.53 8.80 0.88
CA LEU A 12 -2.23 8.71 0.21
C LEU A 12 -1.28 9.79 0.71
N LEU A 13 -1.73 11.05 0.80
CA LEU A 13 -0.94 12.16 1.32
C LEU A 13 -0.45 11.92 2.76
N ARG A 14 -1.27 11.30 3.61
CA ARG A 14 -0.93 10.98 5.01
C ARG A 14 -0.05 9.74 5.16
N SER A 15 0.05 8.92 4.12
CA SER A 15 0.73 7.62 4.14
C SER A 15 2.17 7.66 3.64
N PHE A 16 2.62 8.82 3.13
CA PHE A 16 3.98 8.98 2.63
C PHE A 16 5.02 9.16 3.74
N TYR A 17 6.14 8.47 3.58
CA TYR A 17 7.40 8.69 4.29
C TYR A 17 8.53 8.75 3.26
N VAL A 18 9.03 9.96 2.99
CA VAL A 18 10.05 10.24 1.96
C VAL A 18 9.62 9.69 0.60
N ASP A 19 10.13 8.54 0.18
CA ASP A 19 9.84 7.87 -1.09
C ASP A 19 8.89 6.66 -0.95
N ASN A 20 8.58 6.23 0.28
CA ASN A 20 7.71 5.08 0.53
C ASN A 20 6.29 5.53 0.91
N CYS A 21 5.29 4.71 0.56
CA CYS A 21 3.91 4.86 1.00
C CYS A 21 3.53 3.63 1.82
N VAL A 22 3.14 3.83 3.09
CA VAL A 22 2.72 2.76 4.00
C VAL A 22 1.38 3.12 4.61
N THR A 23 0.38 2.27 4.44
CA THR A 23 -0.96 2.47 4.99
C THR A 23 -1.59 1.15 5.41
N SER A 24 -2.48 1.20 6.40
CA SER A 24 -3.39 0.11 6.75
C SER A 24 -4.75 0.31 6.07
N LEU A 25 -5.35 -0.79 5.61
CA LEU A 25 -6.64 -0.89 4.93
C LEU A 25 -7.37 -2.13 5.45
N ASP A 26 -8.70 -2.10 5.50
CA ASP A 26 -9.48 -3.11 6.21
C ASP A 26 -9.75 -4.35 5.36
N THR A 27 -9.77 -4.19 4.02
CA THR A 27 -10.10 -5.27 3.10
C THR A 27 -9.16 -5.37 1.90
N GLU A 28 -9.10 -6.56 1.31
CA GLU A 28 -8.39 -6.80 0.04
C GLU A 28 -8.90 -5.88 -1.07
N ARG A 29 -10.22 -5.71 -1.16
CA ARG A 29 -10.85 -4.84 -2.16
C ARG A 29 -10.39 -3.39 -2.01
N GLU A 30 -10.38 -2.87 -0.78
CA GLU A 30 -9.88 -1.53 -0.50
C GLU A 30 -8.39 -1.40 -0.84
N THR A 31 -7.61 -2.45 -0.59
CA THR A 31 -6.17 -2.50 -0.90
C THR A 31 -5.93 -2.36 -2.40
N HIS A 32 -6.57 -3.20 -3.22
CA HIS A 32 -6.43 -3.11 -4.69
C HIS A 32 -6.93 -1.77 -5.22
N HIS A 33 -8.07 -1.29 -4.71
CA HIS A 33 -8.62 0.00 -5.12
C HIS A 33 -7.70 1.18 -4.77
N PHE A 34 -7.14 1.18 -3.56
CA PHE A 34 -6.18 2.19 -3.13
C PHE A 34 -4.92 2.18 -4.00
N ILE A 35 -4.36 0.99 -4.30
CA ILE A 35 -3.19 0.82 -5.17
C ILE A 35 -3.47 1.39 -6.56
N GLU A 36 -4.60 1.01 -7.16
CA GLU A 36 -4.99 1.45 -8.51
C GLU A 36 -5.11 2.97 -8.58
N VAL A 37 -5.95 3.55 -7.71
CA VAL A 37 -6.23 5.00 -7.74
C VAL A 37 -5.00 5.80 -7.35
N SER A 38 -4.23 5.37 -6.34
CA SER A 38 -3.01 6.07 -5.94
C SER A 38 -1.98 6.07 -7.06
N THR A 39 -1.80 4.95 -7.76
CA THR A 39 -0.88 4.85 -8.89
C THR A 39 -1.33 5.77 -10.03
N GLN A 40 -2.62 5.80 -10.37
CA GLN A 40 -3.16 6.70 -11.40
C GLN A 40 -2.97 8.18 -11.05
N LEU A 41 -3.23 8.57 -9.79
CA LEU A 41 -3.07 9.95 -9.33
C LEU A 41 -1.61 10.41 -9.42
N MET A 42 -0.66 9.57 -9.02
CA MET A 42 0.76 9.92 -8.99
C MET A 42 1.39 9.91 -10.39
N VAL A 43 0.95 9.02 -11.29
CA VAL A 43 1.40 9.00 -12.69
C VAL A 43 1.11 10.35 -13.39
N ASN A 44 -0.03 10.98 -13.09
CA ASN A 44 -0.38 12.29 -13.67
C ASN A 44 0.61 13.40 -13.32
N VAL A 45 1.33 13.28 -12.20
CA VAL A 45 2.38 14.23 -11.77
C VAL A 45 3.79 13.70 -12.03
N LYS A 46 3.93 12.67 -12.88
CA LYS A 46 5.19 12.00 -13.24
C LYS A 46 5.90 11.34 -12.06
N PHE A 47 5.15 10.94 -11.05
CA PHE A 47 5.65 10.18 -9.91
C PHE A 47 5.16 8.74 -10.01
N GLU A 48 6.07 7.78 -10.05
CA GLU A 48 5.73 6.39 -10.30
C GLU A 48 5.77 5.57 -9.01
N LEU A 49 4.60 5.27 -8.44
CA LEU A 49 4.48 4.33 -7.33
C LEU A 49 4.59 2.90 -7.85
N ARG A 50 5.54 2.15 -7.29
CA ARG A 50 5.88 0.77 -7.68
C ARG A 50 6.24 -0.05 -6.46
N GLY A 51 6.37 -1.37 -6.66
CA GLY A 51 6.80 -2.28 -5.59
C GLY A 51 5.75 -2.44 -4.50
N TRP A 52 4.47 -2.40 -4.87
CA TRP A 52 3.38 -2.58 -3.92
C TRP A 52 3.45 -3.97 -3.27
N GLU A 53 3.49 -3.97 -1.95
CA GLU A 53 3.39 -5.15 -1.11
C GLU A 53 2.19 -4.97 -0.16
N PHE A 54 1.41 -6.02 0.05
CA PHE A 54 0.22 -6.01 0.89
C PHE A 54 0.10 -7.33 1.66
N THR A 55 -0.70 -7.35 2.72
CA THR A 55 -0.99 -8.53 3.53
C THR A 55 -1.51 -9.68 2.66
N ASP A 56 -1.05 -10.91 2.93
CA ASP A 56 -1.47 -12.10 2.20
C ASP A 56 -2.86 -12.55 2.67
N PHE A 57 -3.90 -12.05 2.01
CA PHE A 57 -5.29 -12.29 2.40
C PHE A 57 -5.72 -13.76 2.32
N ASN A 58 -5.09 -14.56 1.45
CA ASN A 58 -5.53 -15.91 1.12
C ASN A 58 -4.44 -16.99 1.20
N GLY A 59 -3.24 -16.67 1.71
CA GLY A 59 -2.16 -17.65 1.81
C GLY A 59 -1.59 -18.07 0.45
N SER A 60 -1.98 -17.41 -0.64
CA SER A 60 -1.74 -17.85 -2.02
C SER A 60 -0.75 -16.96 -2.76
N THR A 61 -0.33 -15.85 -2.16
CA THR A 61 0.63 -14.97 -2.82
C THR A 61 2.00 -15.65 -2.89
N PRO A 62 2.64 -15.73 -4.08
CA PRO A 62 3.93 -16.39 -4.25
C PRO A 62 5.11 -15.59 -3.65
N GLN A 63 4.80 -14.56 -2.87
CA GLN A 63 5.77 -13.62 -2.34
C GLN A 63 6.25 -14.08 -0.95
N PRO A 64 7.42 -13.60 -0.49
CA PRO A 64 7.94 -13.99 0.82
C PRO A 64 6.97 -13.63 1.95
N GLU A 65 6.86 -14.50 2.96
CA GLU A 65 6.06 -14.23 4.17
C GLU A 65 6.59 -13.01 4.93
N ILE A 66 7.91 -12.78 4.88
CA ILE A 66 8.59 -11.69 5.57
C ILE A 66 9.12 -10.69 4.54
N SER A 67 8.70 -9.43 4.69
CA SER A 67 9.18 -8.31 3.88
C SER A 67 9.84 -7.24 4.76
N LYS A 68 10.74 -6.45 4.17
CA LYS A 68 11.38 -5.33 4.86
C LYS A 68 10.64 -4.04 4.54
N VAL A 69 10.15 -3.35 5.55
CA VAL A 69 9.48 -2.05 5.40
C VAL A 69 10.11 -1.05 6.36
N LEU A 70 10.69 0.04 5.81
CA LEU A 70 11.29 1.12 6.59
C LEU A 70 12.30 0.65 7.67
N GLY A 71 13.05 -0.43 7.39
CA GLY A 71 14.01 -1.02 8.32
C GLY A 71 13.43 -2.00 9.35
N MET A 72 12.12 -2.25 9.32
CA MET A 72 11.43 -3.26 10.13
C MET A 72 11.14 -4.53 9.32
N LEU A 73 10.95 -5.64 10.02
CA LEU A 73 10.48 -6.90 9.45
C LEU A 73 8.95 -6.96 9.56
N TRP A 74 8.28 -7.09 8.42
CA TRP A 74 6.83 -7.24 8.33
C TRP A 74 6.48 -8.68 7.96
N ASN A 75 5.74 -9.34 8.86
CA ASN A 75 5.09 -10.60 8.55
C ASN A 75 3.77 -10.32 7.83
N ARG A 76 3.75 -10.59 6.54
CA ARG A 76 2.62 -10.33 5.64
C ARG A 76 1.46 -11.30 5.82
N LYS A 77 1.68 -12.44 6.45
CA LYS A 77 0.64 -13.44 6.72
C LYS A 77 -0.18 -13.10 7.96
N ASN A 78 0.50 -12.64 9.00
CA ASN A 78 -0.12 -12.28 10.28
C ASN A 78 -0.37 -10.78 10.41
N ASP A 79 0.09 -9.99 9.45
CA ASP A 79 0.08 -8.53 9.46
C ASP A 79 0.71 -7.92 10.73
N THR A 80 1.95 -8.32 11.03
CA THR A 80 2.67 -7.86 12.22
C THR A 80 4.05 -7.31 11.89
N LEU A 81 4.48 -6.28 12.63
CA LEU A 81 5.80 -5.67 12.51
C LEU A 81 6.69 -6.09 13.69
N SER A 82 7.98 -6.32 13.39
CA SER A 82 9.02 -6.65 14.37
C SER A 82 10.35 -5.99 14.00
N CYS A 83 11.23 -5.83 15.00
CA CYS A 83 12.55 -5.21 14.87
C CYS A 83 13.65 -6.28 14.93
#